data_AF-A0A7X9LA52-F1
#
_entry.id   AF-A0A7X9LA52-F1
#
_cell.length_a   1.000
_cell.length_b   1.000
_cell.length_c   1.000
_cell.angle_alpha   90.00
_cell.angle_beta   90.00
_cell.angle_gamma   90.00
#
_symmetry.space_group_name_H-M   'P 1'
#
loop_
_entity.id
_entity.type
_entity.pdbx_description
1 polymer ?
#
loop_
_entity_poly.entity_id
_entity_poly.type
_entity_poly.pdbx_seq_one_letter_code
_entity_poly.pdbx_strand_id
1 'polypeptide(L)' 'ARDENYATSVPAVFACGDAGRGQSLIVWAIAEGRSCANGVDAYLQGTSRLPKPILPTERPLMV' A
#
# COMPACT_ATOMS: atom_id res chain seq x y z
N ALA A 1 -12.64 -0.68 7.91
CA ALA A 1 -12.13 -0.29 6.57
C ALA A 1 -10.80 0.41 6.75
N ARG A 2 -9.85 0.23 5.82
CA ARG A 2 -8.51 0.85 5.84
C ARG A 2 -8.48 2.16 5.05
N ASP A 3 -7.50 3.01 5.31
CA ASP A 3 -7.26 4.24 4.54
C ASP A 3 -6.36 4.02 3.30
N GLU A 4 -5.97 5.12 2.64
CA GLU A 4 -5.09 5.12 1.45
C GLU A 4 -3.67 4.61 1.74
N ASN A 5 -3.22 4.74 3.00
CA ASN A 5 -1.93 4.22 3.48
C ASN A 5 -2.04 2.80 4.04
N TYR A 6 -3.19 2.14 3.82
CA TYR A 6 -3.51 0.79 4.30
C TYR A 6 -3.60 0.68 5.82
N ALA A 7 -3.62 1.79 6.54
CA ALA A 7 -3.79 1.82 7.99
C ALA A 7 -5.25 1.51 8.34
N THR A 8 -5.44 0.71 9.39
CA THR A 8 -6.77 0.43 9.94
C THR A 8 -7.14 1.47 11.00
N SER A 9 -8.33 1.34 11.59
CA SER A 9 -8.74 2.16 12.73
C SER A 9 -7.93 1.88 14.01
N VAL A 10 -7.16 0.79 14.06
CA VAL A 10 -6.31 0.45 15.19
C VAL A 10 -4.90 1.01 14.92
N PRO A 11 -4.33 1.82 15.84
CA PRO A 11 -2.99 2.38 15.67
C PRO A 11 -1.93 1.30 15.40
N ALA A 12 -1.04 1.58 14.44
CA ALA A 12 0.03 0.68 14.01
C ALA A 12 -0.42 -0.69 13.45
N VAL A 13 -1.71 -0.85 13.10
CA VAL A 13 -2.23 -2.05 12.44
C VAL A 13 -2.64 -1.70 11.01
N PHE A 14 -2.15 -2.50 10.06
CA PHE A 14 -2.34 -2.31 8.63
C PHE A 14 -2.95 -3.57 8.00
N ALA A 15 -3.70 -3.41 6.92
CA ALA A 15 -4.35 -4.53 6.22
C ALA A 15 -4.26 -4.36 4.71
N CYS A 16 -4.02 -5.46 3.98
CA CYS A 16 -3.95 -5.48 2.52
C CYS A 16 -4.37 -6.84 1.97
N GLY A 17 -4.61 -6.92 0.65
CA GLY A 17 -5.08 -8.14 0.01
C GLY A 17 -6.47 -8.51 0.48
N ASP A 18 -6.77 -9.81 0.56
CA ASP A 18 -8.13 -10.28 0.87
C ASP A 18 -8.63 -9.82 2.26
N ALA A 19 -7.72 -9.58 3.22
CA ALA A 19 -8.07 -9.03 4.54
C ALA A 19 -8.53 -7.56 4.48
N GLY A 20 -8.08 -6.79 3.49
CA GLY A 20 -8.41 -5.37 3.34
C GLY A 20 -9.47 -5.09 2.28
N ARG A 21 -9.44 -5.83 1.16
CA ARG A 21 -10.33 -5.68 -0.01
C ARG A 21 -11.48 -6.68 -0.02
N GLY A 22 -11.31 -7.84 0.63
CA GLY A 22 -12.11 -9.04 0.36
C GLY A 22 -11.52 -9.86 -0.80
N GLN A 23 -12.05 -11.07 -0.99
CA GLN A 23 -11.59 -12.04 -1.99
C GLN A 23 -11.36 -11.44 -3.39
N SER A 24 -10.15 -11.57 -3.91
CA SER A 24 -9.78 -10.98 -5.20
C SER A 24 -8.66 -11.74 -5.94
N LEU A 25 -8.04 -11.09 -6.92
CA LEU A 25 -6.91 -11.64 -7.69
C LEU A 25 -5.60 -11.55 -6.90
N ILE A 26 -4.73 -12.55 -7.08
CA ILE A 26 -3.39 -12.55 -6.47
C ILE A 26 -2.56 -11.32 -6.84
N VAL A 27 -2.70 -10.81 -8.07
CA VAL A 27 -1.99 -9.60 -8.52
C VAL A 27 -2.37 -8.37 -7.68
N TRP A 28 -3.62 -8.30 -7.21
CA TRP A 28 -4.04 -7.24 -6.30
C TRP A 28 -3.41 -7.40 -4.93
N ALA A 29 -3.40 -8.62 -4.38
CA ALA A 29 -2.73 -8.87 -3.10
C ALA A 29 -1.24 -8.46 -3.14
N ILE A 30 -0.54 -8.74 -4.24
CA ILE A 30 0.86 -8.32 -4.43
C ILE A 30 0.99 -6.79 -4.51
N ALA A 31 0.17 -6.13 -5.34
CA ALA A 31 0.22 -4.67 -5.50
C ALA A 31 -0.13 -3.93 -4.20
N GLU A 32 -1.15 -4.40 -3.50
CA GLU A 32 -1.58 -3.88 -2.21
C GLU A 32 -0.56 -4.14 -1.12
N GLY A 33 0.06 -5.33 -1.08
CA GLY A 33 1.11 -5.66 -0.12
C GLY A 33 2.31 -4.71 -0.21
N ARG A 34 2.74 -4.38 -1.43
CA ARG A 34 3.82 -3.38 -1.65
C ARG A 34 3.43 -1.98 -1.19
N SER A 35 2.19 -1.58 -1.48
CA SER A 35 1.65 -0.28 -1.04
C SER A 35 1.53 -0.19 0.48
N CYS A 36 1.08 -1.27 1.12
CA CYS A 36 0.97 -1.41 2.56
C CYS A 36 2.34 -1.32 3.23
N ALA A 37 3.35 -2.00 2.68
CA ALA A 37 4.72 -1.89 3.16
C ALA A 37 5.24 -0.44 3.10
N ASN A 38 4.95 0.30 2.03
CA ASN A 38 5.28 1.73 1.94
C ASN A 38 4.59 2.55 3.05
N GLY A 39 3.30 2.30 3.33
CA GLY A 39 2.57 2.96 4.41
C GLY A 39 3.13 2.65 5.81
N VAL A 40 3.45 1.38 6.09
CA VAL A 40 4.09 0.94 7.34
C VAL A 40 5.44 1.62 7.53
N ASP A 41 6.27 1.62 6.48
CA ASP A 41 7.59 2.23 6.51
C ASP A 41 7.52 3.73 6.73
N ALA A 42 6.59 4.43 6.06
CA ALA A 42 6.35 5.85 6.27
C ALA A 42 5.82 6.16 7.66
N TYR A 43 4.98 5.29 8.24
CA TYR A 43 4.51 5.45 9.62
C TYR A 43 5.66 5.35 10.64
N LEU A 44 6.60 4.43 10.42
CA LEU A 44 7.74 4.22 11.32
C LEU A 44 8.86 5.25 11.15
N GLN A 45 9.14 5.66 9.90
CA GLN A 45 10.28 6.51 9.55
C GLN A 45 9.90 7.97 9.25
N GLY A 46 8.60 8.29 9.18
CA GLY A 46 8.06 9.58 8.73
C GLY A 46 7.98 9.74 7.20
N THR A 47 8.77 8.99 6.44
CA THR A 47 8.72 8.92 4.96
C THR A 47 9.11 7.53 4.50
N SER A 48 8.71 7.10 3.29
CA SER A 48 9.13 5.81 2.73
C SER A 48 9.78 5.94 1.36
N ARG A 49 10.81 5.13 1.13
CA ARG A 49 11.43 4.92 -0.18
C ARG A 49 11.01 3.59 -0.82
N LEU A 50 10.15 2.82 -0.15
CA LEU A 50 9.66 1.55 -0.69
C LEU A 50 8.73 1.80 -1.88
N PRO A 51 8.72 0.92 -2.88
CA PRO A 51 7.93 1.12 -4.08
C PRO A 51 6.43 0.90 -3.83
N LYS A 52 5.60 1.77 -4.40
CA LYS A 52 4.14 1.64 -4.50
C LYS A 52 3.70 1.67 -5.97
N PRO A 53 2.46 1.23 -6.31
CA PRO A 53 1.94 1.28 -7.67
C PRO A 53 2.03 2.67 -8.25
N ILE A 54 2.39 2.72 -9.53
CA ILE A 54 2.56 3.96 -10.28
C ILE A 54 1.17 4.51 -10.62
N LEU A 55 0.87 5.75 -10.24
CA LEU A 55 -0.42 6.35 -10.57
C LEU A 55 -0.44 6.78 -12.03
N PRO A 56 -1.62 6.79 -12.70
CA PRO A 56 -1.74 7.29 -14.08
C PRO A 56 -1.28 8.75 -14.26
N THR A 57 -1.21 9.51 -13.17
CA THR A 57 -0.77 10.90 -13.13
C THR A 57 0.74 11.05 -12.85
N GLU A 58 1.44 9.97 -12.52
CA GLU A 58 2.88 10.01 -12.30
C GLU A 58 3.64 10.06 -13.64
N ARG A 59 4.78 10.75 -13.65
CA ARG A 59 5.58 10.91 -14.86
C ARG A 59 6.03 9.54 -15.37
N PRO A 60 5.98 9.29 -16.70
CA PRO A 60 6.50 8.07 -17.27
C PRO A 60 7.96 7.85 -16.89
N LEU A 61 8.34 6.59 -16.70
CA LEU A 61 9.74 6.18 -16.59
C LEU A 61 10.43 6.51 -17.92
N MET A 62 11.26 7.55 -17.92
CA MET A 62 12.15 7.82 -19.05
C MET A 62 13.33 6.85 -18.96
N VAL A 63 13.53 6.09 -20.04
CA VAL A 63 14.74 5.28 -20.28
C VAL A 63 15.79 6.16 -20.95
#